data_AF-A0A2E8XLN4-F1
#
_entry.id   AF-A0A2E8XLN4-F1
#
_cell.length_a   1.000
_cell.length_b   1.000
_cell.length_c   1.000
_cell.angle_alpha   90.00
_cell.angle_beta   90.00
_cell.angle_gamma   90.00
#
_symmetry.space_group_name_H-M   'P 1'
#
loop_
_entity.id
_entity.type
_entity.pdbx_description
1 polymer ?
#
loop_
_entity_poly.entity_id
_entity_poly.type
_entity_poly.pdbx_seq_one_letter_code
_entity_poly.pdbx_strand_id
1 'polypeptide(L)'
;MFLISRSRKAMKSTFIYAVIVLLMPFSCFAGTIVRVSTSIGDFSVELFDDSAPMTVENFLNYVGRNDYNGTYFHRVVDDFVAQGGAYRFQPYVGPVDVPTDPPIANEFNVSNSRGTIAMAKLDGNPDSATNQWFINLADNVNLDTLNGGFTVFGSVLGDGMTIVDAIDNQPTVDLGYKAVSAPYIKTAYTDPTDFIYMNVEVVTRYSGAPNIFETESGLLITSVDVDNGSELLSMNFSAVQSDEDLVIQVNQESVMRRRGPVEGVATFSSSSGEFRIPVLEVNSGGGVIVVRNVVFTLTNNSPAQFTLKSFDQ
;
A
#
# COMPACT_ATOMS: atom_id res chain seq x y z
N MET A 1 -61.56 19.91 -68.79
CA MET A 1 -62.90 19.35 -68.52
C MET A 1 -62.98 19.07 -67.03
N PHE A 2 -63.93 19.71 -66.38
CA PHE A 2 -64.40 19.61 -64.97
C PHE A 2 -63.50 20.00 -63.78
N LEU A 3 -64.07 20.98 -63.05
CA LEU A 3 -63.77 21.53 -61.73
C LEU A 3 -64.08 20.54 -60.58
N ILE A 4 -63.79 21.02 -59.34
CA ILE A 4 -64.41 20.76 -58.01
C ILE A 4 -63.44 20.01 -57.06
N SER A 5 -63.19 20.37 -55.78
CA SER A 5 -63.45 21.56 -54.95
C SER A 5 -62.69 21.47 -53.62
N ARG A 6 -62.35 22.65 -53.08
CA ARG A 6 -62.13 23.07 -51.67
C ARG A 6 -62.10 22.03 -50.54
N SER A 7 -61.11 22.18 -49.65
CA SER A 7 -61.34 22.30 -48.20
C SER A 7 -60.13 22.89 -47.47
N ARG A 8 -60.34 23.98 -46.71
CA ARG A 8 -59.38 24.55 -45.74
C ARG A 8 -59.49 23.78 -44.43
N LYS A 9 -58.37 23.53 -43.74
CA LYS A 9 -58.22 23.78 -42.29
C LYS A 9 -56.76 23.63 -41.85
N ALA A 10 -56.35 24.60 -41.05
CA ALA A 10 -55.02 24.72 -40.46
C ALA A 10 -54.82 23.78 -39.26
N MET A 11 -53.55 23.74 -38.84
CA MET A 11 -53.06 23.42 -37.49
C MET A 11 -52.68 21.96 -37.24
N LYS A 12 -51.38 21.70 -37.11
CA LYS A 12 -50.74 21.43 -35.82
C LYS A 12 -49.22 21.36 -35.97
N SER A 13 -48.55 22.16 -35.14
CA SER A 13 -47.12 22.12 -34.84
C SER A 13 -46.71 20.70 -34.42
N THR A 14 -45.69 20.13 -35.08
CA THR A 14 -45.08 18.86 -34.69
C THR A 14 -43.67 19.15 -34.20
N PHE A 15 -43.57 19.14 -32.87
CA PHE A 15 -42.34 18.95 -32.10
C PHE A 15 -41.59 17.71 -32.61
N ILE A 16 -40.34 17.84 -33.03
CA ILE A 16 -39.39 16.71 -33.07
C ILE A 16 -38.12 17.15 -32.35
N TYR A 17 -37.80 16.34 -31.34
CA TYR A 17 -36.84 16.55 -30.28
C TYR A 17 -35.39 16.63 -30.78
N ALA A 18 -34.63 17.53 -30.18
CA ALA A 18 -33.19 17.60 -30.23
C ALA A 18 -32.56 16.31 -29.67
N VAL A 19 -31.70 15.66 -30.46
CA VAL A 19 -30.76 14.65 -29.96
C VAL A 19 -29.46 15.39 -29.64
N ILE A 20 -29.35 15.87 -28.41
CA ILE A 20 -28.06 16.26 -27.83
C ILE A 20 -27.50 15.00 -27.17
N VAL A 21 -26.58 14.33 -27.85
CA VAL A 21 -25.74 13.30 -27.22
C VAL A 21 -24.80 14.05 -26.27
N LEU A 22 -25.13 14.07 -24.99
CA LEU A 22 -24.23 14.51 -23.94
C LEU A 22 -23.08 13.50 -23.88
N LEU A 23 -21.93 13.87 -24.45
CA LEU A 23 -20.64 13.25 -24.11
C LEU A 23 -20.34 13.65 -22.67
N MET A 24 -20.90 12.92 -21.70
CA MET A 24 -20.38 12.97 -20.34
C MET A 24 -18.97 12.37 -20.37
N PRO A 25 -17.94 13.07 -19.86
CA PRO A 25 -16.65 12.44 -19.65
C PRO A 25 -16.86 11.29 -18.66
N PHE A 26 -16.57 10.06 -19.12
CA PHE A 26 -16.33 8.96 -18.19
C PHE A 26 -15.04 9.28 -17.45
N SER A 27 -15.17 9.78 -16.23
CA SER A 27 -14.04 9.76 -15.30
C SER A 27 -13.81 8.30 -14.94
N CYS A 28 -12.78 7.69 -15.54
CA CYS A 28 -12.20 6.48 -15.00
C CYS A 28 -11.53 6.89 -13.69
N PHE A 29 -12.15 6.60 -12.55
CA PHE A 29 -11.43 6.66 -11.29
C PHE A 29 -10.42 5.50 -11.31
N ALA A 30 -9.14 5.81 -11.21
CA ALA A 30 -8.13 4.79 -10.94
C ALA A 30 -8.36 4.27 -9.51
N GLY A 31 -8.15 2.97 -9.30
CA GLY A 31 -8.31 2.39 -7.96
C GLY A 31 -7.32 3.01 -6.98
N THR A 32 -7.69 3.03 -5.70
CA THR A 32 -6.82 3.47 -4.62
C THR A 32 -5.54 2.62 -4.62
N ILE A 33 -4.37 3.25 -4.51
CA ILE A 33 -3.09 2.53 -4.49
C ILE A 33 -2.52 2.56 -3.07
N VAL A 34 -2.08 1.39 -2.61
CA VAL A 34 -1.31 1.27 -1.37
C VAL A 34 0.09 0.77 -1.68
N ARG A 35 1.09 1.31 -0.99
CA ARG A 35 2.45 0.80 -0.99
C ARG A 35 2.67 -0.03 0.27
N VAL A 36 3.18 -1.25 0.08
CA VAL A 36 3.62 -2.13 1.16
C VAL A 36 5.15 -2.10 1.16
N SER A 37 5.73 -1.42 2.14
CA SER A 37 7.17 -1.38 2.32
C SER A 37 7.60 -2.52 3.23
N THR A 38 8.48 -3.42 2.77
CA THR A 38 8.92 -4.59 3.56
C THR A 38 10.41 -4.55 3.88
N SER A 39 10.84 -5.42 4.80
CA SER A 39 12.25 -5.56 5.15
C SER A 39 13.14 -5.97 3.97
N ILE A 40 12.60 -6.52 2.89
CA ILE A 40 13.38 -7.01 1.73
C ILE A 40 13.03 -6.34 0.39
N GLY A 41 12.19 -5.31 0.40
CA GLY A 41 11.76 -4.60 -0.81
C GLY A 41 10.34 -4.07 -0.68
N ASP A 42 9.92 -3.25 -1.64
CA ASP A 42 8.57 -2.67 -1.64
C ASP A 42 7.77 -3.17 -2.83
N PHE A 43 6.47 -3.32 -2.64
CA PHE A 43 5.53 -3.53 -3.72
C PHE A 43 4.31 -2.61 -3.54
N SER A 44 3.51 -2.47 -4.58
CA SER A 44 2.28 -1.69 -4.53
C SER A 44 1.11 -2.53 -4.96
N VAL A 45 -0.07 -2.19 -4.47
CA VAL A 45 -1.33 -2.86 -4.77
C VAL A 45 -2.33 -1.80 -5.23
N GLU A 46 -2.99 -2.03 -6.36
CA GLU A 46 -4.20 -1.30 -6.74
C GLU A 46 -5.40 -2.01 -6.13
N LEU A 47 -6.20 -1.27 -5.37
CA LEU A 47 -7.39 -1.77 -4.71
C LEU A 47 -8.59 -1.73 -5.65
N PHE A 48 -9.49 -2.69 -5.49
CA PHE A 48 -10.70 -2.82 -6.29
C PHE A 48 -11.88 -2.12 -5.60
N ASP A 49 -11.78 -0.80 -5.48
CA ASP A 49 -12.71 0.07 -4.76
C ASP A 49 -14.18 -0.18 -5.14
N ASP A 50 -14.46 -0.45 -6.42
CA ASP A 50 -15.82 -0.74 -6.91
C ASP A 50 -16.27 -2.19 -6.71
N SER A 51 -15.33 -3.16 -6.72
CA SER A 51 -15.67 -4.58 -6.69
C SER A 51 -15.81 -5.13 -5.27
N ALA A 52 -15.09 -4.56 -4.30
CA ALA A 52 -15.12 -4.95 -2.90
C ALA A 52 -15.07 -3.70 -1.97
N PRO A 53 -16.05 -2.78 -2.07
CA PRO A 53 -16.00 -1.48 -1.39
C PRO A 53 -15.93 -1.59 0.13
N MET A 54 -16.67 -2.50 0.77
CA MET A 54 -16.61 -2.66 2.23
C MET A 54 -15.25 -3.20 2.69
N THR A 55 -14.68 -4.09 1.89
CA THR A 55 -13.38 -4.70 2.15
C THR A 55 -12.26 -3.69 2.01
N VAL A 56 -12.30 -2.89 0.94
CA VAL A 56 -11.35 -1.79 0.72
C VAL A 56 -11.46 -0.76 1.83
N GLU A 57 -12.67 -0.32 2.19
CA GLU A 57 -12.87 0.64 3.28
C GLU A 57 -12.31 0.11 4.61
N ASN A 58 -12.59 -1.15 4.94
CA ASN A 58 -12.03 -1.81 6.11
C ASN A 58 -10.49 -1.84 6.08
N PHE A 59 -9.90 -2.27 4.97
CA PHE A 59 -8.43 -2.33 4.83
C PHE A 59 -7.81 -0.93 4.98
N LEU A 60 -8.37 0.08 4.32
CA LEU A 60 -7.90 1.46 4.39
C LEU A 60 -8.07 2.08 5.78
N ASN A 61 -9.06 1.65 6.56
CA ASN A 61 -9.20 2.07 7.96
C ASN A 61 -8.01 1.60 8.81
N TYR A 62 -7.54 0.36 8.61
CA TYR A 62 -6.32 -0.14 9.26
C TYR A 62 -5.07 0.60 8.79
N VAL A 63 -4.95 0.87 7.48
CA VAL A 63 -3.85 1.67 6.91
C VAL A 63 -3.81 3.07 7.53
N GLY A 64 -4.95 3.78 7.56
CA GLY A 64 -5.04 5.15 8.06
C GLY A 64 -4.76 5.30 9.57
N ARG A 65 -4.86 4.21 10.34
CA ARG A 65 -4.48 4.15 11.76
C ARG A 65 -3.07 3.62 12.00
N ASN A 66 -2.28 3.37 10.94
CA ASN A 66 -0.97 2.72 11.00
C ASN A 66 -1.01 1.31 11.64
N ASP A 67 -2.17 0.63 11.63
CA ASP A 67 -2.32 -0.67 12.31
C ASP A 67 -1.45 -1.75 11.67
N TYR A 68 -1.12 -1.61 10.39
CA TYR A 68 -0.20 -2.51 9.68
C TYR A 68 1.27 -2.16 9.87
N ASN A 69 1.63 -0.99 10.39
CA ASN A 69 3.02 -0.61 10.59
C ASN A 69 3.68 -1.46 11.68
N GLY A 70 4.84 -2.01 11.36
CA GLY A 70 5.58 -2.94 12.20
C GLY A 70 4.93 -4.31 12.36
N THR A 71 3.90 -4.64 11.56
CA THR A 71 3.42 -6.02 11.46
C THR A 71 4.36 -6.84 10.56
N TYR A 72 4.17 -8.15 10.51
CA TYR A 72 4.99 -9.04 9.69
C TYR A 72 4.13 -10.10 9.02
N PHE A 73 4.66 -10.73 7.97
CA PHE A 73 4.05 -11.93 7.40
C PHE A 73 4.14 -13.05 8.44
N HIS A 74 3.01 -13.51 8.96
CA HIS A 74 2.99 -14.54 10.00
C HIS A 74 2.77 -15.95 9.45
N ARG A 75 2.38 -16.06 8.19
CA ARG A 75 2.18 -17.33 7.49
C ARG A 75 2.48 -17.17 6.01
N VAL A 76 3.52 -17.86 5.55
CA VAL A 76 3.81 -18.08 4.14
C VAL A 76 3.74 -19.57 3.84
N VAL A 77 3.02 -19.90 2.77
CA VAL A 77 2.92 -21.27 2.24
C VAL A 77 3.24 -21.20 0.75
N ASP A 78 4.36 -21.84 0.41
CA ASP A 78 4.91 -21.99 -0.94
C ASP A 78 3.83 -22.37 -1.96
N ASP A 79 3.84 -21.69 -3.10
CA ASP A 79 2.84 -21.85 -4.19
C ASP A 79 1.38 -21.70 -3.74
N PHE A 80 1.11 -21.02 -2.62
CA PHE A 80 -0.24 -20.79 -2.13
C PHE A 80 -0.46 -19.33 -1.73
N VAL A 81 -0.08 -18.93 -0.52
CA VAL A 81 -0.37 -17.57 -0.02
C VAL A 81 0.70 -17.03 0.92
N ALA A 82 0.94 -15.73 0.84
CA ALA A 82 1.70 -14.96 1.83
C ALA A 82 0.73 -14.08 2.63
N GLN A 83 0.58 -14.37 3.93
CA GLN A 83 -0.45 -13.79 4.80
C GLN A 83 0.16 -12.93 5.91
N GLY A 84 -0.46 -11.78 6.16
CA GLY A 84 0.00 -10.77 7.12
C GLY A 84 -1.13 -9.97 7.77
N GLY A 85 -0.74 -8.91 8.48
CA GLY A 85 -1.64 -7.87 9.00
C GLY A 85 -2.23 -8.13 10.39
N ALA A 86 -2.00 -9.32 10.97
CA ALA A 86 -2.65 -9.70 12.23
C ALA A 86 -1.79 -9.47 13.49
N TYR A 87 -0.46 -9.52 13.36
CA TYR A 87 0.42 -9.60 14.52
C TYR A 87 1.59 -8.63 14.43
N ARG A 88 1.96 -8.08 15.60
CA ARG A 88 3.28 -7.52 15.86
C ARG A 88 4.07 -8.51 16.71
N PHE A 89 5.39 -8.37 16.73
CA PHE A 89 6.24 -9.20 17.58
C PHE A 89 6.71 -8.40 18.79
N GLN A 90 6.44 -8.92 19.99
CA GLN A 90 6.95 -8.34 21.23
C GLN A 90 8.06 -9.23 21.80
N PRO A 91 9.29 -8.70 21.99
CA PRO A 91 10.39 -9.46 22.60
C PRO A 91 9.98 -10.09 23.94
N TYR A 92 10.39 -11.34 24.14
CA TYR A 92 10.08 -12.16 25.32
C TYR A 92 8.60 -12.52 25.53
N VAL A 93 7.68 -12.06 24.67
CA VAL A 93 6.26 -12.40 24.68
C VAL A 93 5.86 -13.23 23.45
N GLY A 94 6.33 -12.83 22.26
CA GLY A 94 5.99 -13.46 20.98
C GLY A 94 4.97 -12.64 20.16
N PRO A 95 4.18 -13.31 19.29
CA PRO A 95 3.16 -12.66 18.47
C PRO A 95 2.03 -12.04 19.32
N VAL A 96 1.82 -10.73 19.18
CA VAL A 96 0.74 -9.97 19.83
C VAL A 96 -0.25 -9.47 18.79
N ASP A 97 -1.54 -9.55 19.11
CA ASP A 97 -2.62 -9.20 18.17
C ASP A 97 -2.62 -7.69 17.88
N VAL A 98 -2.76 -7.34 16.61
CA VAL A 98 -3.23 -6.02 16.21
C VAL A 98 -4.74 -5.96 16.55
N PRO A 99 -5.22 -4.91 17.25
CA PRO A 99 -6.64 -4.76 17.55
C PRO A 99 -7.51 -4.86 16.30
N THR A 100 -8.66 -5.53 16.42
CA THR A 100 -9.58 -5.75 15.30
C THR A 100 -10.84 -4.91 15.42
N ASP A 101 -11.28 -4.37 14.28
CA ASP A 101 -12.63 -3.86 14.09
C ASP A 101 -13.64 -5.03 13.98
N PRO A 102 -14.96 -4.77 14.06
CA PRO A 102 -15.97 -5.79 13.82
C PRO A 102 -15.81 -6.46 12.44
N PRO A 103 -16.18 -7.74 12.30
CA PRO A 103 -16.03 -8.44 11.03
C PRO A 103 -16.92 -7.85 9.94
N ILE A 104 -16.42 -7.90 8.70
CA ILE A 104 -17.12 -7.43 7.51
C ILE A 104 -17.80 -8.56 6.75
N ALA A 105 -18.83 -8.21 5.98
CA ALA A 105 -19.49 -9.13 5.05
C ALA A 105 -18.54 -9.52 3.90
N ASN A 106 -18.64 -10.75 3.43
CA ASN A 106 -17.83 -11.26 2.33
C ASN A 106 -18.33 -10.75 0.97
N GLU A 107 -17.45 -10.16 0.14
CA GLU A 107 -17.74 -9.55 -1.17
C GLU A 107 -17.06 -10.30 -2.33
N PHE A 108 -16.85 -11.61 -2.19
CA PHE A 108 -16.14 -12.43 -3.19
C PHE A 108 -16.82 -12.41 -4.57
N ASN A 109 -16.13 -11.87 -5.57
CA ASN A 109 -16.57 -11.87 -6.97
C ASN A 109 -15.41 -11.94 -7.98
N VAL A 110 -14.20 -11.55 -7.58
CA VAL A 110 -12.97 -11.69 -8.36
C VAL A 110 -12.24 -12.99 -7.97
N SER A 111 -11.67 -13.67 -8.96
CA SER A 111 -10.94 -14.91 -8.75
C SER A 111 -9.61 -14.70 -8.02
N ASN A 112 -9.28 -15.61 -7.10
CA ASN A 112 -8.02 -15.68 -6.33
C ASN A 112 -6.86 -16.16 -7.22
N SER A 113 -6.59 -15.40 -8.28
CA SER A 113 -5.48 -15.61 -9.21
C SER A 113 -4.17 -15.07 -8.65
N ARG A 114 -3.04 -15.55 -9.16
CA ARG A 114 -1.71 -15.12 -8.71
C ARG A 114 -1.55 -13.59 -8.75
N GLY A 115 -1.01 -13.02 -7.68
CA GLY A 115 -0.79 -11.58 -7.52
C GLY A 115 -2.00 -10.77 -7.07
N THR A 116 -3.15 -11.41 -6.83
CA THR A 116 -4.28 -10.76 -6.16
C THR A 116 -4.08 -10.73 -4.65
N ILE A 117 -4.60 -9.68 -3.99
CA ILE A 117 -4.72 -9.61 -2.53
C ILE A 117 -6.16 -9.95 -2.12
N ALA A 118 -6.32 -10.74 -1.06
CA ALA A 118 -7.62 -11.15 -0.54
C ALA A 118 -7.67 -11.19 0.99
N MET A 119 -8.87 -11.06 1.55
CA MET A 119 -9.07 -11.11 3.00
C MET A 119 -9.03 -12.53 3.55
N ALA A 120 -8.26 -12.76 4.61
CA ALA A 120 -8.35 -14.00 5.37
C ALA A 120 -9.57 -13.99 6.29
N LYS A 121 -10.11 -15.18 6.57
CA LYS A 121 -11.28 -15.39 7.43
C LYS A 121 -11.24 -16.75 8.13
N LEU A 122 -12.12 -16.91 9.11
CA LEU A 122 -12.26 -18.14 9.89
C LEU A 122 -12.96 -19.21 9.06
N ASP A 123 -12.51 -20.44 9.21
CA ASP A 123 -13.15 -21.58 8.55
C ASP A 123 -14.59 -21.78 9.05
N GLY A 124 -15.51 -22.07 8.13
CA GLY A 124 -16.95 -22.20 8.41
C GLY A 124 -17.69 -20.89 8.69
N ASN A 125 -17.03 -19.73 8.66
CA ASN A 125 -17.67 -18.42 8.86
C ASN A 125 -17.28 -17.44 7.73
N PRO A 126 -18.11 -17.32 6.67
CA PRO A 126 -17.81 -16.46 5.52
C PRO A 126 -17.64 -14.98 5.87
N ASP A 127 -18.43 -14.45 6.81
CA ASP A 127 -18.48 -13.02 7.16
C ASP A 127 -17.66 -12.71 8.42
N SER A 128 -16.41 -13.18 8.45
CA SER A 128 -15.55 -13.10 9.65
C SER A 128 -14.22 -12.36 9.43
N ALA A 129 -14.02 -11.77 8.26
CA ALA A 129 -12.78 -11.06 7.93
C ALA A 129 -12.66 -9.76 8.77
N THR A 130 -11.45 -9.45 9.23
CA THR A 130 -11.12 -8.22 9.99
C THR A 130 -9.86 -7.55 9.45
N ASN A 131 -8.68 -7.78 10.04
CA ASN A 131 -7.41 -7.14 9.65
C ASN A 131 -6.49 -8.02 8.82
N GLN A 132 -6.75 -9.32 8.74
CA GLN A 132 -5.85 -10.26 8.08
C GLN A 132 -6.10 -10.32 6.58
N TRP A 133 -5.03 -10.28 5.81
CA TRP A 133 -5.05 -10.38 4.35
C TRP A 133 -3.90 -11.26 3.88
N PHE A 134 -4.02 -11.73 2.64
CA PHE A 134 -2.98 -12.51 1.99
C PHE A 134 -2.84 -12.14 0.52
N ILE A 135 -1.65 -12.39 -0.03
CA ILE A 135 -1.37 -12.31 -1.46
C ILE A 135 -1.34 -13.74 -2.01
N ASN A 136 -2.03 -13.96 -3.13
CA ASN A 136 -2.02 -15.23 -3.84
C ASN A 136 -0.68 -15.42 -4.56
N LEU A 137 0.08 -16.45 -4.18
CA LEU A 137 1.35 -16.85 -4.80
C LEU A 137 1.13 -17.76 -6.03
N ALA A 138 -0.05 -18.33 -6.19
CA ALA A 138 -0.44 -19.11 -7.35
C ALA A 138 -1.91 -18.84 -7.70
N ASP A 139 -2.41 -19.48 -8.76
CA ASP A 139 -3.83 -19.46 -9.09
C ASP A 139 -4.60 -20.39 -8.15
N ASN A 140 -5.16 -19.79 -7.09
CA ASN A 140 -5.86 -20.49 -6.02
C ASN A 140 -7.38 -20.51 -6.26
N VAL A 141 -7.80 -20.96 -7.45
CA VAL A 141 -9.21 -20.96 -7.88
C VAL A 141 -10.15 -21.73 -6.94
N ASN A 142 -9.61 -22.65 -6.12
CA ASN A 142 -10.37 -23.32 -5.06
C ASN A 142 -10.89 -22.33 -4.00
N LEU A 143 -10.16 -21.25 -3.72
CA LEU A 143 -10.57 -20.20 -2.78
C LEU A 143 -11.76 -19.38 -3.29
N ASP A 144 -12.13 -19.47 -4.57
CA ASP A 144 -13.29 -18.76 -5.11
C ASP A 144 -14.62 -19.34 -4.60
N THR A 145 -14.60 -20.59 -4.13
CA THR A 145 -15.80 -21.30 -3.64
C THR A 145 -15.64 -21.88 -2.24
N LEU A 146 -14.40 -22.15 -1.81
CA LEU A 146 -14.12 -22.69 -0.48
C LEU A 146 -14.58 -21.73 0.61
N ASN A 147 -15.27 -22.27 1.62
CA ASN A 147 -15.77 -21.51 2.77
C ASN A 147 -16.63 -20.29 2.33
N GLY A 148 -17.37 -20.42 1.23
CA GLY A 148 -18.15 -19.32 0.65
C GLY A 148 -17.32 -18.26 -0.06
N GLY A 149 -16.16 -18.62 -0.62
CA GLY A 149 -15.28 -17.71 -1.37
C GLY A 149 -14.42 -16.81 -0.50
N PHE A 150 -13.25 -16.38 -0.97
CA PHE A 150 -12.41 -15.38 -0.30
C PHE A 150 -12.41 -14.09 -1.12
N THR A 151 -12.69 -12.96 -0.46
CA THR A 151 -12.82 -11.66 -1.13
C THR A 151 -11.48 -11.14 -1.58
N VAL A 152 -11.22 -11.23 -2.89
CA VAL A 152 -10.16 -10.48 -3.55
C VAL A 152 -10.56 -9.01 -3.63
N PHE A 153 -9.66 -8.12 -3.20
CA PHE A 153 -9.92 -6.68 -3.12
C PHE A 153 -8.81 -5.82 -3.74
N GLY A 154 -7.91 -6.43 -4.49
CA GLY A 154 -6.88 -5.70 -5.24
C GLY A 154 -5.89 -6.62 -5.96
N SER A 155 -4.92 -6.00 -6.63
CA SER A 155 -3.83 -6.71 -7.32
C SER A 155 -2.48 -5.99 -7.19
N VAL A 156 -1.42 -6.77 -7.05
CA VAL A 156 -0.04 -6.29 -7.04
C VAL A 156 0.31 -5.65 -8.38
N LEU A 157 0.93 -4.48 -8.34
CA LEU A 157 1.30 -3.67 -9.50
C LEU A 157 2.77 -3.85 -9.92
N GLY A 158 3.01 -3.65 -11.22
CA GLY A 158 4.36 -3.63 -11.82
C GLY A 158 5.16 -4.89 -11.49
N ASP A 159 6.44 -4.70 -11.15
CA ASP A 159 7.35 -5.80 -10.78
C ASP A 159 7.20 -6.23 -9.32
N GLY A 160 6.15 -5.80 -8.61
CA GLY A 160 5.94 -6.05 -7.19
C GLY A 160 5.90 -7.54 -6.82
N MET A 161 5.46 -8.40 -7.75
CA MET A 161 5.49 -9.86 -7.55
C MET A 161 6.91 -10.41 -7.39
N THR A 162 7.94 -9.74 -7.92
CA THR A 162 9.34 -10.13 -7.67
C THR A 162 9.69 -10.07 -6.19
N ILE A 163 9.16 -9.07 -5.47
CA ILE A 163 9.35 -8.93 -4.02
C ILE A 163 8.52 -9.97 -3.27
N VAL A 164 7.27 -10.18 -3.69
CA VAL A 164 6.39 -11.19 -3.09
C VAL A 164 6.96 -12.61 -3.25
N ASP A 165 7.53 -12.94 -4.41
CA ASP A 165 8.24 -14.21 -4.62
C ASP A 165 9.51 -14.29 -3.76
N ALA A 166 10.23 -13.19 -3.57
CA ALA A 166 11.38 -13.16 -2.67
C ALA A 166 10.99 -13.42 -1.20
N ILE A 167 9.78 -13.00 -0.78
CA ILE A 167 9.19 -13.32 0.52
C ILE A 167 8.92 -14.82 0.62
N ASP A 168 8.33 -15.41 -0.42
CA ASP A 168 8.01 -16.85 -0.48
C ASP A 168 9.25 -17.73 -0.37
N ASN A 169 10.34 -17.30 -1.00
CA ASN A 169 11.62 -18.01 -1.00
C ASN A 169 12.39 -17.95 0.34
N GLN A 170 11.88 -17.27 1.37
CA GLN A 170 12.54 -17.24 2.67
C GLN A 170 12.26 -18.50 3.49
N PRO A 171 13.22 -18.98 4.30
CA PRO A 171 12.94 -20.01 5.29
C PRO A 171 11.89 -19.52 6.29
N THR A 172 11.08 -20.44 6.81
CA THR A 172 10.04 -20.12 7.79
C THR A 172 10.30 -20.79 9.14
N VAL A 173 9.71 -20.21 10.20
CA VAL A 173 9.72 -20.77 11.55
C VAL A 173 8.30 -20.83 12.09
N ASP A 174 7.99 -21.92 12.79
CA ASP A 174 6.74 -22.11 13.53
C ASP A 174 6.89 -21.53 14.95
N LEU A 175 6.08 -20.51 15.25
CA LEU A 175 5.99 -19.86 16.55
C LEU A 175 4.66 -20.19 17.26
N GLY A 176 3.97 -21.23 16.81
CA GLY A 176 2.67 -21.67 17.28
C GLY A 176 1.51 -21.09 16.48
N TYR A 177 0.29 -21.27 17.00
CA TYR A 177 -0.98 -21.01 16.28
C TYR A 177 -1.09 -19.62 15.61
N LYS A 178 -0.50 -18.57 16.21
CA LYS A 178 -0.52 -17.22 15.64
C LYS A 178 0.43 -17.04 14.45
N ALA A 179 1.56 -17.74 14.43
CA ALA A 179 2.58 -17.55 13.41
C ALA A 179 3.21 -18.90 13.05
N VAL A 180 2.45 -19.71 12.32
CA VAL A 180 2.76 -21.11 12.02
C VAL A 180 3.87 -21.29 10.98
N SER A 181 4.14 -20.26 10.18
CA SER A 181 5.14 -20.29 9.10
C SER A 181 5.61 -18.87 8.81
N ALA A 182 6.23 -18.23 9.81
CA ALA A 182 6.72 -16.86 9.68
C ALA A 182 8.08 -16.85 8.93
N PRO A 183 8.20 -16.16 7.78
CA PRO A 183 9.43 -16.07 7.02
C PRO A 183 10.46 -15.15 7.69
N TYR A 184 11.75 -15.49 7.55
CA TYR A 184 12.86 -14.71 8.10
C TYR A 184 14.08 -14.68 7.16
N ILE A 185 14.90 -13.62 7.25
CA ILE A 185 15.88 -13.22 6.21
C ILE A 185 17.29 -13.85 6.42
N LYS A 186 17.44 -14.80 7.35
CA LYS A 186 18.72 -15.46 7.68
C LYS A 186 18.68 -16.95 7.42
N THR A 187 19.86 -17.58 7.40
CA THR A 187 19.97 -19.04 7.28
C THR A 187 19.50 -19.80 8.53
N ALA A 188 19.41 -19.13 9.67
CA ALA A 188 18.87 -19.67 10.91
C ALA A 188 18.11 -18.57 11.68
N TYR A 189 16.97 -18.94 12.26
CA TYR A 189 16.20 -18.04 13.10
C TYR A 189 16.88 -17.87 14.46
N THR A 190 17.45 -16.70 14.71
CA THR A 190 18.13 -16.37 15.97
C THR A 190 17.59 -15.11 16.64
N ASP A 191 16.89 -14.26 15.89
CA ASP A 191 16.45 -12.94 16.33
C ASP A 191 15.11 -12.60 15.64
N PRO A 192 14.06 -12.21 16.39
CA PRO A 192 12.79 -11.80 15.81
C PRO A 192 12.90 -10.59 14.86
N THR A 193 13.96 -9.78 14.96
CA THR A 193 14.21 -8.67 14.02
C THR A 193 14.57 -9.13 12.61
N ASP A 194 14.72 -10.44 12.39
CA ASP A 194 14.94 -11.02 11.06
C ASP A 194 13.65 -11.43 10.35
N PHE A 195 12.47 -11.30 10.96
CA PHE A 195 11.20 -11.50 10.24
C PHE A 195 11.04 -10.49 9.11
N ILE A 196 10.16 -10.82 8.15
CA ILE A 196 9.77 -9.88 7.11
C ILE A 196 8.67 -8.98 7.64
N TYR A 197 9.09 -7.85 8.19
CA TYR A 197 8.19 -6.79 8.63
C TYR A 197 7.65 -6.00 7.44
N MET A 198 6.57 -5.27 7.70
CA MET A 198 5.96 -4.38 6.72
C MET A 198 5.38 -3.13 7.36
N ASN A 199 5.29 -2.09 6.53
CA ASN A 199 4.44 -0.93 6.70
C ASN A 199 3.54 -0.79 5.47
N VAL A 200 2.36 -0.22 5.65
CA VAL A 200 1.41 -0.03 4.55
C VAL A 200 0.96 1.42 4.55
N GLU A 201 1.02 2.08 3.40
CA GLU A 201 0.65 3.49 3.25
C GLU A 201 -0.18 3.70 1.99
N VAL A 202 -1.14 4.63 2.02
CA VAL A 202 -1.86 5.06 0.82
C VAL A 202 -0.96 6.01 0.03
N VAL A 203 -0.86 5.78 -1.28
CA VAL A 203 -0.10 6.64 -2.22
C VAL A 203 -1.00 7.11 -3.35
N THR A 204 -0.71 8.29 -3.90
CA THR A 204 -1.57 8.87 -4.95
C THR A 204 -1.38 8.20 -6.31
N ARG A 205 -0.27 7.49 -6.50
CA ARG A 205 0.04 6.77 -7.74
C ARG A 205 1.05 5.66 -7.54
N TYR A 206 1.13 4.77 -8.52
CA TYR A 206 2.24 3.82 -8.62
C TYR A 206 3.57 4.55 -8.89
N SER A 207 4.60 4.15 -8.14
CA SER A 207 5.98 4.57 -8.35
C SER A 207 6.97 3.48 -7.95
N GLY A 208 7.91 3.21 -8.85
CA GLY A 208 9.07 2.36 -8.58
C GLY A 208 10.25 3.11 -7.94
N ALA A 209 10.11 4.40 -7.65
CA ALA A 209 11.19 5.20 -7.09
C ALA A 209 11.54 4.73 -5.65
N PRO A 210 12.83 4.77 -5.26
CA PRO A 210 13.26 4.39 -3.91
C PRO A 210 12.92 5.45 -2.85
N ASN A 211 12.75 6.70 -3.26
CA ASN A 211 12.41 7.82 -2.39
C ASN A 211 11.26 8.60 -3.02
N ILE A 212 10.13 8.69 -2.30
CA ILE A 212 8.88 9.28 -2.80
C ILE A 212 8.37 10.27 -1.77
N PHE A 213 8.07 11.50 -2.19
CA PHE A 213 7.35 12.48 -1.39
C PHE A 213 5.99 12.79 -2.00
N GLU A 214 4.93 12.43 -1.29
CA GLU A 214 3.54 12.72 -1.63
C GLU A 214 3.15 14.08 -1.07
N THR A 215 3.01 15.12 -1.92
CA THR A 215 2.79 16.49 -1.41
C THR A 215 1.42 16.68 -0.78
N GLU A 216 0.41 15.91 -1.19
CA GLU A 216 -0.96 16.03 -0.66
C GLU A 216 -1.09 15.48 0.76
N SER A 217 -0.47 14.34 1.05
CA SER A 217 -0.45 13.74 2.39
C SER A 217 0.74 14.23 3.24
N GLY A 218 1.76 14.82 2.61
CA GLY A 218 3.02 15.15 3.26
C GLY A 218 3.87 13.92 3.58
N LEU A 219 3.57 12.76 3.01
CA LEU A 219 4.27 11.51 3.30
C LEU A 219 5.58 11.43 2.50
N LEU A 220 6.70 11.25 3.19
CA LEU A 220 7.96 10.82 2.59
C LEU A 220 8.17 9.33 2.89
N ILE A 221 8.29 8.51 1.85
CA ILE A 221 8.65 7.09 1.95
C ILE A 221 10.08 6.94 1.44
N THR A 222 10.97 6.38 2.26
CA THR A 222 12.39 6.23 1.91
C THR A 222 13.06 5.12 2.70
N SER A 223 14.18 4.65 2.18
CA SER A 223 15.17 3.93 2.98
C SER A 223 16.36 4.84 3.30
N VAL A 224 16.97 4.66 4.46
CA VAL A 224 18.06 5.48 4.98
C VAL A 224 19.20 4.58 5.42
N ASP A 225 20.37 4.81 4.83
CA ASP A 225 21.65 4.32 5.32
C ASP A 225 22.19 5.29 6.38
N VAL A 226 22.30 4.80 7.62
CA VAL A 226 22.76 5.56 8.78
C VAL A 226 24.25 5.30 8.99
N ASP A 227 25.02 6.39 9.04
CA ASP A 227 26.45 6.39 9.40
C ASP A 227 27.27 5.36 8.59
N ASN A 228 27.11 5.37 7.26
CA ASN A 228 27.87 4.57 6.29
C ASN A 228 27.80 3.05 6.53
N GLY A 229 26.59 2.51 6.59
CA GLY A 229 26.30 1.10 6.72
C GLY A 229 26.19 0.61 8.16
N SER A 230 26.14 1.51 9.14
CA SER A 230 25.93 1.12 10.54
C SER A 230 24.53 0.53 10.73
N GLU A 231 23.51 1.16 10.14
CA GLU A 231 22.16 0.62 10.03
C GLU A 231 21.53 0.99 8.69
N LEU A 232 20.75 0.07 8.12
CA LEU A 232 19.90 0.35 6.95
C LEU A 232 18.44 0.21 7.36
N LEU A 233 17.70 1.30 7.23
CA LEU A 233 16.34 1.41 7.75
C LEU A 233 15.37 1.80 6.63
N SER A 234 14.21 1.18 6.57
CA SER A 234 13.03 1.72 5.89
C SER A 234 12.24 2.55 6.90
N MET A 235 11.80 3.73 6.52
CA MET A 235 11.00 4.60 7.40
C MET A 235 10.19 5.61 6.61
N ASN A 236 9.09 6.02 7.21
CA ASN A 236 8.21 7.06 6.71
C ASN A 236 8.42 8.34 7.51
N PHE A 237 8.24 9.47 6.85
CA PHE A 237 8.18 10.78 7.50
C PHE A 237 6.89 11.49 7.14
N SER A 238 6.40 12.31 8.06
CA SER A 238 5.28 13.21 7.81
C SER A 238 5.78 14.63 7.75
N ALA A 239 5.38 15.39 6.74
CA ALA A 239 5.53 16.83 6.73
C ALA A 239 4.76 17.42 7.91
N VAL A 240 5.40 18.30 8.66
CA VAL A 240 4.79 19.04 9.77
C VAL A 240 4.66 20.51 9.40
N GLN A 241 3.65 21.17 9.95
CA GLN A 241 3.41 22.58 9.69
C GLN A 241 4.62 23.42 10.12
N SER A 242 5.04 24.32 9.23
CA SER A 242 6.16 25.22 9.40
C SER A 242 5.88 26.50 8.60
N ASP A 243 6.38 27.63 9.08
CA ASP A 243 6.08 28.95 8.52
C ASP A 243 6.89 29.29 7.26
N GLU A 244 8.04 28.63 7.06
CA GLU A 244 8.98 28.96 5.98
C GLU A 244 9.43 27.71 5.21
N ASP A 245 10.16 26.82 5.88
CA ASP A 245 10.77 25.66 5.24
C ASP A 245 9.96 24.38 5.41
N LEU A 246 10.08 23.45 4.46
CA LEU A 246 9.57 22.10 4.61
C LEU A 246 10.26 21.41 5.79
N VAL A 247 9.49 21.00 6.79
CA VAL A 247 9.95 20.20 7.91
C VAL A 247 9.30 18.83 7.83
N ILE A 248 10.10 17.78 7.94
CA ILE A 248 9.65 16.38 7.99
C ILE A 248 9.97 15.79 9.35
N GLN A 249 9.05 14.98 9.88
CA GLN A 249 9.19 14.30 11.15
C GLN A 249 9.16 12.79 10.95
N VAL A 250 10.10 12.07 11.56
CA VAL A 250 10.12 10.60 11.51
C VAL A 250 8.85 10.02 12.12
N ASN A 251 8.18 9.11 11.41
CA ASN A 251 7.18 8.24 12.00
C ASN A 251 7.90 7.05 12.66
N GLN A 252 8.07 7.09 13.98
CA GLN A 252 8.80 6.08 14.75
C GLN A 252 8.20 4.67 14.61
N GLU A 253 6.89 4.56 14.43
CA GLU A 253 6.19 3.28 14.28
C GLU A 253 6.46 2.61 12.93
N SER A 254 6.91 3.39 11.94
CA SER A 254 7.29 2.90 10.61
C SER A 254 8.76 2.47 10.50
N VAL A 255 9.57 2.65 11.56
CA VAL A 255 10.99 2.33 11.47
C VAL A 255 11.19 0.82 11.45
N MET A 256 11.76 0.34 10.36
CA MET A 256 11.97 -1.07 10.11
C MET A 256 13.38 -1.30 9.55
N ARG A 257 14.08 -2.33 10.03
CA ARG A 257 15.36 -2.72 9.44
C ARG A 257 15.15 -3.27 8.03
N ARG A 258 15.94 -2.75 7.09
CA ARG A 258 15.99 -3.25 5.72
C ARG A 258 17.17 -4.18 5.55
N ARG A 259 17.01 -5.19 4.69
CA ARG A 259 18.03 -6.17 4.34
C ARG A 259 18.25 -6.14 2.84
N GLY A 260 19.50 -6.31 2.44
CA GLY A 260 19.93 -6.22 1.05
C GLY A 260 20.33 -4.80 0.63
N PRO A 261 20.98 -4.67 -0.54
CA PRO A 261 21.33 -3.36 -1.09
C PRO A 261 20.07 -2.61 -1.52
N VAL A 262 19.99 -1.32 -1.20
CA VAL A 262 18.97 -0.41 -1.72
C VAL A 262 19.66 0.59 -2.64
N GLU A 263 19.40 0.50 -3.93
CA GLU A 263 19.92 1.48 -4.89
C GLU A 263 19.26 2.85 -4.66
N GLY A 264 20.05 3.92 -4.74
CA GLY A 264 19.53 5.27 -4.54
C GLY A 264 19.06 5.58 -3.11
N VAL A 265 19.49 4.79 -2.13
CA VAL A 265 19.16 4.99 -0.71
C VAL A 265 19.54 6.40 -0.24
N ALA A 266 18.69 6.99 0.59
CA ALA A 266 19.04 8.20 1.31
C ALA A 266 20.12 7.91 2.37
N THR A 267 20.85 8.93 2.81
CA THR A 267 21.89 8.78 3.84
C THR A 267 21.63 9.73 5.00
N PHE A 268 21.92 9.29 6.21
CA PHE A 268 21.93 10.13 7.40
C PHE A 268 23.25 10.02 8.14
N SER A 269 23.82 11.17 8.52
CA SER A 269 25.05 11.25 9.31
C SER A 269 24.74 11.84 10.68
N SER A 270 24.91 11.05 11.74
CA SER A 270 24.66 11.49 13.12
C SER A 270 25.66 12.54 13.60
N SER A 271 26.88 12.55 13.04
CA SER A 271 27.93 13.51 13.37
C SER A 271 27.70 14.91 12.78
N SER A 272 27.05 14.99 11.62
CA SER A 272 26.74 16.26 10.94
C SER A 272 25.28 16.68 11.09
N GLY A 273 24.38 15.75 11.40
CA GLY A 273 22.93 15.95 11.39
C GLY A 273 22.33 16.06 9.98
N GLU A 274 23.09 15.79 8.91
CA GLU A 274 22.60 15.89 7.55
C GLU A 274 21.90 14.61 7.09
N PHE A 275 20.70 14.77 6.53
CA PHE A 275 19.91 13.74 5.87
C PHE A 275 19.83 14.06 4.37
N ARG A 276 20.34 13.17 3.52
CA ARG A 276 20.55 13.42 2.08
C ARG A 276 19.80 12.41 1.24
N ILE A 277 19.00 12.89 0.29
CA ILE A 277 18.27 12.05 -0.66
C ILE A 277 18.85 12.32 -2.06
N PRO A 278 19.53 11.34 -2.69
CA PRO A 278 20.18 11.56 -3.98
C PRO A 278 19.20 11.95 -5.09
N VAL A 279 18.05 11.27 -5.12
CA VAL A 279 16.96 11.48 -6.07
C VAL A 279 15.65 11.31 -5.32
N LEU A 280 14.79 12.32 -5.37
CA LEU A 280 13.47 12.30 -4.75
C LEU A 280 12.42 12.51 -5.83
N GLU A 281 11.50 11.56 -5.95
CA GLU A 281 10.29 11.75 -6.73
C GLU A 281 9.27 12.50 -5.89
N VAL A 282 8.78 13.63 -6.39
CA VAL A 282 7.79 14.49 -5.75
C VAL A 282 6.47 14.37 -6.51
N ASN A 283 5.45 13.87 -5.82
CA ASN A 283 4.13 13.58 -6.36
C ASN A 283 3.16 14.68 -5.94
N SER A 284 2.65 15.43 -6.91
CA SER A 284 1.76 16.58 -6.67
C SER A 284 0.46 16.42 -7.45
N GLY A 285 -0.51 15.74 -6.85
CA GLY A 285 -1.87 15.58 -7.39
C GLY A 285 -1.89 14.97 -8.80
N GLY A 286 -1.06 13.94 -9.03
CA GLY A 286 -0.91 13.27 -10.33
C GLY A 286 0.21 13.84 -11.22
N GLY A 287 0.78 15.00 -10.89
CA GLY A 287 2.01 15.51 -11.48
C GLY A 287 3.25 14.87 -10.85
N VAL A 288 4.28 14.63 -11.65
CA VAL A 288 5.56 14.06 -11.21
C VAL A 288 6.68 15.05 -11.45
N ILE A 289 7.45 15.35 -10.42
CA ILE A 289 8.71 16.09 -10.54
C ILE A 289 9.81 15.26 -9.88
N VAL A 290 10.98 15.22 -10.48
CA VAL A 290 12.15 14.60 -9.87
C VAL A 290 13.11 15.70 -9.47
N VAL A 291 13.46 15.75 -8.18
CA VAL A 291 14.50 16.64 -7.66
C VAL A 291 15.70 15.80 -7.21
N ARG A 292 16.88 16.42 -7.17
CA ARG A 292 18.15 15.75 -6.89
C ARG A 292 18.87 16.41 -5.73
N ASN A 293 19.82 15.68 -5.14
CA ASN A 293 20.70 16.20 -4.08
C ASN A 293 19.92 16.92 -2.96
N VAL A 294 18.79 16.36 -2.56
CA VAL A 294 17.96 16.94 -1.50
C VAL A 294 18.71 16.79 -0.19
N VAL A 295 18.83 17.87 0.57
CA VAL A 295 19.49 17.89 1.87
C VAL A 295 18.52 18.44 2.89
N PHE A 296 18.29 17.69 3.95
CA PHE A 296 17.68 18.17 5.18
C PHE A 296 18.72 18.21 6.32
N THR A 297 18.46 19.03 7.33
CA THR A 297 19.26 19.11 8.55
C THR A 297 18.38 18.77 9.75
N LEU A 298 18.89 17.92 10.65
CA LEU A 298 18.25 17.60 11.92
C LEU A 298 18.12 18.86 12.79
N THR A 299 16.89 19.26 13.09
CA THR A 299 16.56 20.48 13.84
C THR A 299 15.89 20.19 15.18
N ASN A 300 15.36 18.98 15.38
CA ASN A 300 14.88 18.48 16.67
C ASN A 300 15.23 16.99 16.80
N ASN A 301 15.59 16.55 18.02
CA ASN A 301 15.94 15.16 18.31
C ASN A 301 14.78 14.36 18.91
N SER A 302 13.73 15.02 19.43
CA SER A 302 12.61 14.34 20.08
C SER A 302 11.31 15.17 19.98
N PRO A 303 10.42 14.86 19.02
CA PRO A 303 10.60 13.88 17.95
C PRO A 303 11.70 14.31 16.97
N ALA A 304 12.29 13.34 16.27
CA ALA A 304 13.30 13.61 15.25
C ALA A 304 12.67 14.37 14.07
N GLN A 305 13.09 15.62 13.87
CA GLN A 305 12.60 16.49 12.80
C GLN A 305 13.77 17.03 11.97
N PHE A 306 13.54 17.11 10.67
CA PHE A 306 14.52 17.56 9.70
C PHE A 306 13.94 18.70 8.87
N THR A 307 14.68 19.79 8.75
CA THR A 307 14.31 20.96 7.95
C THR A 307 15.04 20.94 6.62
N LEU A 308 14.33 21.16 5.52
CA LEU A 308 14.88 21.22 4.18
C LEU A 308 15.92 22.35 4.10
N LYS A 309 17.11 22.04 3.58
CA LYS A 309 18.24 22.96 3.44
C LYS A 309 18.51 23.32 1.98
N SER A 310 18.45 22.34 1.07
CA SER A 310 18.71 22.54 -0.36
C SER A 310 18.22 21.37 -1.21
N PHE A 311 18.04 21.60 -2.50
CA PHE A 311 17.85 20.58 -3.54
C PHE A 311 18.23 21.18 -4.90
N ASP A 312 18.49 20.32 -5.88
CA ASP A 312 18.70 20.67 -7.28
C ASP A 312 17.44 20.29 -8.08
N GLN A 313 17.02 21.17 -9.00
CA GLN A 313 15.92 20.94 -9.94
C GLN A 313 16.43 20.62 -11.34
#